data_AF-A0A5E4VNU3-F1
#
_entry.id   AF-A0A5E4VNU3-F1
#
_cell.length_a   1.000
_cell.length_b   1.000
_cell.length_c   1.000
_cell.angle_alpha   90.00
_cell.angle_beta   90.00
_cell.angle_gamma   90.00
#
_symmetry.space_group_name_H-M   'P 1'
#
loop_
_entity.id
_entity.type
_entity.pdbx_description
1 polymer ?
#
loop_
_entity_poly.entity_id
_entity_poly.type
_entity_poly.pdbx_seq_one_letter_code
_entity_poly.pdbx_strand_id
1 'polypeptide(L)'
;MITRRPPRDPNAPPPPPGDAAVAVKPSRKPVLSLKARALSYLARREHSRAELRRKLAPFADADDPEALDRVLDSLEQERWLSNERFAQSVVHRRASRMGTTRIVNELKQHQVDADTVTALATQLRETELVRARAVWQKKFGEIATTPEARAKQMRFLASRGFSRTVISKIVWGADEYSDDF
;
A
#
# COMPACT_ATOMS: atom_id res chain seq x y z
N MET A 1 39.88 52.32 31.06
CA MET A 1 41.31 51.98 30.92
C MET A 1 41.40 50.70 30.10
N ILE A 2 41.74 50.81 28.81
CA ILE A 2 41.75 49.70 27.84
C ILE A 2 43.20 49.23 27.70
N THR A 3 43.54 48.06 28.24
CA THR A 3 44.88 47.47 28.14
C THR A 3 45.08 46.84 26.76
N ARG A 4 45.88 47.48 25.91
CA ARG A 4 46.27 46.96 24.60
C ARG A 4 47.17 45.73 24.75
N ARG A 5 46.77 44.62 24.14
CA ARG A 5 47.53 43.37 24.02
C ARG A 5 48.81 43.62 23.19
N PRO A 6 49.99 43.10 23.57
CA PRO A 6 51.23 43.32 22.83
C PRO A 6 51.20 42.64 21.46
N PRO A 7 52.00 43.13 20.47
CA PRO A 7 52.06 42.56 19.13
C PRO A 7 52.63 41.13 19.14
N ARG A 8 52.06 40.28 18.29
CA ARG A 8 52.42 38.86 18.13
C ARG A 8 53.74 38.77 17.38
N ASP A 9 54.73 38.12 17.99
CA ASP A 9 56.05 37.89 17.40
C ASP A 9 55.92 36.93 16.19
N PRO A 10 56.36 37.31 14.98
CA PRO A 10 56.17 36.50 13.77
C PRO A 10 57.07 35.26 13.71
N ASN A 11 58.01 35.08 14.66
CA ASN A 11 59.00 34.00 14.61
C ASN A 11 58.93 33.02 15.81
N ALA A 12 57.77 32.92 16.47
CA ALA A 12 57.57 31.92 17.52
C ALA A 12 57.47 30.51 16.92
N PRO A 13 58.21 29.50 17.45
CA PRO A 13 58.12 28.13 16.97
C PRO A 13 56.71 27.55 17.20
N PRO A 14 56.23 26.67 16.31
CA PRO A 14 54.92 26.04 16.48
C PRO A 14 54.90 25.20 17.77
N PRO A 15 53.76 25.14 18.49
CA PRO A 15 53.63 24.28 19.66
C PRO A 15 53.86 22.81 19.28
N PRO A 16 54.42 21.98 20.18
CA PRO A 16 54.70 20.58 19.89
C PRO A 16 53.41 19.81 19.60
N PRO A 17 53.47 18.76 18.76
CA PRO A 17 52.30 17.94 18.47
C PRO A 17 51.85 17.22 19.74
N GLY A 18 50.76 17.69 20.33
CA GLY A 18 50.09 17.03 21.45
C GLY A 18 49.32 15.81 20.95
N ASP A 19 49.60 14.68 21.61
CA ASP A 19 48.97 13.38 21.40
C ASP A 19 47.44 13.40 21.46
N ALA A 20 46.87 12.45 20.72
CA ALA A 20 45.49 11.98 20.75
C ALA A 20 44.42 12.93 20.23
N ALA A 21 44.25 12.92 18.90
CA ALA A 21 42.98 13.17 18.26
C ALA A 21 41.90 12.27 18.89
N VAL A 22 41.03 12.85 19.72
CA VAL A 22 39.78 12.20 20.13
C VAL A 22 38.91 12.13 18.87
N ALA A 23 39.03 11.02 18.15
CA ALA A 23 38.17 10.70 17.02
C ALA A 23 36.74 10.56 17.54
N VAL A 24 35.94 11.63 17.40
CA VAL A 24 34.49 11.57 17.59
C VAL A 24 33.95 10.62 16.54
N LYS A 25 33.70 9.37 16.94
CA LYS A 25 33.03 8.37 16.09
C LYS A 25 31.70 8.97 15.65
N PRO A 26 31.39 9.05 14.34
CA PRO A 26 30.11 9.57 13.89
C PRO A 26 29.00 8.70 14.49
N SER A 27 28.08 9.32 15.21
CA SER A 27 26.91 8.64 15.77
C SER A 27 26.09 8.09 14.61
N ARG A 28 26.27 6.79 14.32
CA ARG A 28 25.40 6.05 13.42
C ARG A 28 23.99 6.18 13.97
N LYS A 29 23.11 6.88 13.24
CA LYS A 29 21.67 6.89 13.54
C LYS A 29 21.24 5.44 13.77
N PRO A 30 20.55 5.13 14.88
CA PRO A 30 20.20 3.76 15.20
C PRO A 30 19.40 3.17 14.04
N VAL A 31 19.89 2.07 13.48
CA VAL A 31 19.15 1.32 12.45
C VAL A 31 17.87 0.84 13.11
N LEU A 32 16.72 1.28 12.60
CA LEU A 32 15.43 0.88 13.16
C LEU A 32 15.30 -0.65 13.12
N SER A 33 14.87 -1.24 14.23
CA SER A 33 14.54 -2.66 14.32
C SER A 33 13.40 -3.03 13.37
N LEU A 34 13.27 -4.32 13.03
CA LEU A 34 12.15 -4.83 12.23
C LEU A 34 10.79 -4.43 12.83
N LYS A 35 10.63 -4.57 14.16
CA LYS A 35 9.41 -4.17 14.88
C LYS A 35 9.15 -2.66 14.75
N ALA A 36 10.16 -1.81 14.94
CA ALA A 36 10.00 -0.35 14.79
C ALA A 36 9.60 0.06 13.36
N ARG A 37 10.18 -0.59 12.34
CA ARG A 37 9.81 -0.38 10.93
C ARG A 37 8.38 -0.83 10.65
N ALA A 38 8.00 -2.01 11.15
CA ALA A 38 6.66 -2.56 11.01
C ALA A 38 5.60 -1.62 11.61
N LEU A 39 5.82 -1.15 12.84
CA LEU A 39 4.93 -0.19 13.50
C LEU A 39 4.84 1.14 12.73
N SER A 40 5.94 1.61 12.14
CA SER A 40 5.90 2.79 11.26
C SER A 40 4.98 2.60 10.05
N TYR A 41 4.98 1.41 9.44
CA TYR A 41 4.06 1.10 8.33
C TYR A 41 2.61 1.04 8.82
N LEU A 42 2.35 0.30 9.90
CA LEU A 42 1.02 0.09 10.45
C LEU A 42 0.38 1.39 10.96
N ALA A 43 1.18 2.32 11.49
CA ALA A 43 0.71 3.64 11.91
C ALA A 43 0.13 4.50 10.76
N ARG A 44 0.48 4.20 9.49
CA ARG A 44 -0.01 4.96 8.34
C ARG A 44 -1.29 4.37 7.74
N ARG A 45 -1.42 3.04 7.74
CA ARG A 45 -2.60 2.31 7.27
C ARG A 45 -2.50 0.83 7.61
N GLU A 46 -3.62 0.12 7.46
CA GLU A 46 -3.64 -1.34 7.44
C GLU A 46 -2.78 -1.91 6.31
N HIS A 47 -2.10 -3.01 6.62
CA HIS A 47 -1.22 -3.76 5.72
C HIS A 47 -1.52 -5.25 5.89
N SER A 48 -1.41 -6.04 4.83
CA SER A 48 -1.48 -7.50 4.96
C SER A 48 -0.15 -8.05 5.47
N ARG A 49 -0.17 -9.25 6.06
CA ARG A 49 1.05 -9.96 6.48
C ARG A 49 2.03 -10.09 5.31
N ALA A 50 1.55 -10.49 4.14
CA ALA A 50 2.36 -10.64 2.93
C ALA A 50 2.98 -9.30 2.47
N GLU A 51 2.24 -8.19 2.58
CA GLU A 51 2.76 -6.86 2.26
C GLU A 51 3.86 -6.45 3.23
N LEU A 52 3.64 -6.62 4.53
CA LEU A 52 4.59 -6.27 5.57
C LEU A 52 5.87 -7.12 5.44
N ARG A 53 5.73 -8.43 5.22
CA ARG A 53 6.85 -9.34 4.95
C ARG A 53 7.70 -8.82 3.80
N ARG A 54 7.09 -8.50 2.65
CA ARG A 54 7.81 -7.99 1.47
C ARG A 54 8.56 -6.68 1.74
N LYS A 55 7.95 -5.78 2.53
CA LYS A 55 8.55 -4.49 2.90
C LYS A 55 9.69 -4.61 3.92
N LEU A 56 9.64 -5.63 4.76
CA LEU A 56 10.61 -5.86 5.82
C LEU A 56 11.75 -6.79 5.40
N ALA A 57 11.54 -7.64 4.40
CA ALA A 57 12.53 -8.60 3.90
C ALA A 57 13.91 -7.98 3.58
N PRO A 58 14.03 -6.78 2.98
CA PRO A 58 15.35 -6.16 2.75
C PRO A 58 16.11 -5.77 4.02
N PHE A 59 15.47 -5.81 5.19
CA PHE A 59 16.07 -5.49 6.49
C PHE A 59 16.15 -6.70 7.42
N ALA A 60 15.74 -7.88 6.94
CA ALA A 60 15.87 -9.13 7.69
C ALA A 60 17.35 -9.52 7.76
N ASP A 61 17.73 -10.12 8.89
CA ASP A 61 19.08 -10.65 9.06
C ASP A 61 19.24 -11.91 8.18
N ALA A 62 20.33 -11.98 7.43
CA ALA A 62 20.63 -13.15 6.62
C ALA A 62 21.00 -14.36 7.50
N ASP A 63 21.53 -14.10 8.70
CA ASP A 63 21.94 -15.13 9.65
C ASP A 63 20.77 -15.61 10.53
N ASP A 64 19.63 -14.91 10.50
CA ASP A 64 18.39 -15.28 11.19
C ASP A 64 17.16 -15.09 10.29
N PRO A 65 16.94 -15.99 9.32
CA PRO A 65 15.82 -15.92 8.39
C PRO A 65 14.44 -15.91 9.06
N GLU A 66 14.33 -16.46 10.27
CA GLU A 66 13.09 -16.56 11.03
C GLU A 66 12.75 -15.29 11.84
N ALA A 67 13.71 -14.39 12.05
CA ALA A 67 13.50 -13.14 12.79
C ALA A 67 12.31 -12.34 12.26
N LEU A 68 12.14 -12.31 10.94
CA LEU A 68 11.04 -11.62 10.29
C LEU A 68 9.70 -12.26 10.66
N ASP A 69 9.59 -13.58 10.57
CA ASP A 69 8.35 -14.30 10.88
C ASP A 69 7.96 -14.13 12.36
N ARG A 70 8.91 -14.24 13.28
CA ARG A 70 8.65 -14.00 14.71
C ARG A 70 8.13 -12.58 14.99
N VAL A 71 8.64 -11.57 14.29
CA VAL A 71 8.12 -10.19 14.41
C VAL A 71 6.69 -10.10 13.86
N LEU A 72 6.40 -10.71 12.72
CA LEU A 72 5.05 -10.71 12.15
C LEU A 72 4.06 -11.44 13.07
N ASP A 73 4.45 -12.58 13.63
CA ASP A 73 3.63 -13.35 14.58
C ASP A 73 3.33 -12.56 15.85
N SER A 74 4.34 -11.90 16.44
CA SER A 74 4.15 -11.01 17.58
C SER A 74 3.16 -9.88 17.26
N LEU A 75 3.24 -9.29 16.08
CA LEU A 75 2.32 -8.21 15.67
C LEU A 75 0.88 -8.71 15.46
N GLU A 76 0.69 -9.95 15.00
CA GLU A 76 -0.64 -10.56 14.89
C GLU A 76 -1.21 -10.92 16.25
N GLN A 77 -0.39 -11.50 17.15
CA GLN A 77 -0.78 -11.83 18.53
C GLN A 77 -1.18 -10.57 19.31
N GLU A 78 -0.41 -9.49 19.17
CA GLU A 78 -0.70 -8.17 19.75
C GLU A 78 -1.82 -7.41 19.01
N ARG A 79 -2.41 -8.01 17.96
CA ARG A 79 -3.49 -7.45 17.12
C ARG A 79 -3.13 -6.17 16.36
N TRP A 80 -1.86 -5.80 16.26
CA TRP A 80 -1.39 -4.69 15.40
C TRP A 80 -1.52 -5.02 13.92
N LEU A 81 -1.33 -6.29 13.54
CA LEU A 81 -1.46 -6.79 12.19
C LEU A 81 -2.72 -7.67 12.05
N SER A 82 -3.53 -7.44 11.01
CA SER A 82 -4.73 -8.23 10.73
C SER A 82 -5.04 -8.22 9.24
N ASN A 83 -5.05 -9.40 8.62
CA ASN A 83 -5.45 -9.55 7.21
C ASN A 83 -6.92 -9.19 6.99
N GLU A 84 -7.79 -9.45 7.97
CA GLU A 84 -9.21 -9.08 7.92
C GLU A 84 -9.39 -7.55 7.88
N ARG A 85 -8.75 -6.82 8.80
CA ARG A 85 -8.80 -5.34 8.79
C ARG A 85 -8.18 -4.76 7.51
N PHE A 86 -7.09 -5.36 7.04
CA PHE A 86 -6.51 -5.01 5.75
C PHE A 86 -7.53 -5.20 4.61
N ALA A 87 -8.22 -6.34 4.55
CA ALA A 87 -9.18 -6.63 3.49
C ALA A 87 -10.34 -5.62 3.50
N GLN A 88 -10.91 -5.33 4.67
CA GLN A 88 -11.93 -4.30 4.84
C GLN A 88 -11.44 -2.91 4.42
N SER A 89 -10.22 -2.55 4.78
CA SER A 89 -9.60 -1.27 4.36
C SER A 89 -9.45 -1.18 2.83
N VAL A 90 -9.08 -2.27 2.16
CA VAL A 90 -8.99 -2.32 0.69
C VAL A 90 -10.36 -2.11 0.05
N VAL A 91 -11.38 -2.84 0.53
CA VAL A 91 -12.76 -2.70 0.07
C VAL A 91 -13.24 -1.26 0.22
N HIS A 92 -13.11 -0.69 1.42
CA HIS A 92 -13.53 0.68 1.71
C HIS A 92 -12.88 1.71 0.75
N ARG A 93 -11.57 1.61 0.53
CA ARG A 93 -10.84 2.56 -0.32
C ARG A 93 -11.10 2.38 -1.83
N ARG A 94 -11.45 1.17 -2.28
CA ARG A 94 -11.48 0.84 -3.72
C ARG A 94 -12.86 0.56 -4.30
N ALA A 95 -13.83 0.10 -3.51
CA ALA A 95 -15.13 -0.34 -4.00
C ALA A 95 -15.85 0.71 -4.86
N SER A 96 -15.71 1.99 -4.53
CA SER A 96 -16.33 3.10 -5.28
C SER A 96 -15.78 3.31 -6.69
N ARG A 97 -14.63 2.71 -7.04
CA ARG A 97 -13.91 2.96 -8.31
C ARG A 97 -13.53 1.68 -9.06
N MET A 98 -13.56 0.54 -8.39
CA MET A 98 -13.10 -0.75 -8.89
C MET A 98 -14.20 -1.80 -8.72
N GLY A 99 -14.30 -2.70 -9.70
CA GLY A 99 -15.21 -3.83 -9.65
C GLY A 99 -14.69 -4.98 -8.78
N THR A 100 -15.56 -5.94 -8.53
CA THR A 100 -15.34 -7.04 -7.59
C THR A 100 -14.11 -7.85 -7.95
N THR A 101 -13.92 -8.16 -9.24
CA THR A 101 -12.80 -8.99 -9.72
C THR A 101 -11.44 -8.38 -9.35
N ARG A 102 -11.30 -7.06 -9.50
CA ARG A 102 -10.02 -6.39 -9.24
C ARG A 102 -9.70 -6.33 -7.75
N ILE A 103 -10.71 -6.11 -6.91
CA ILE A 103 -10.56 -6.11 -5.45
C ILE A 103 -10.23 -7.51 -4.95
N VAL A 104 -10.97 -8.53 -5.38
CA VAL A 104 -10.73 -9.93 -5.01
C VAL A 104 -9.32 -10.38 -5.40
N ASN A 105 -8.86 -10.03 -6.61
CA ASN A 105 -7.50 -10.37 -7.05
C ASN A 105 -6.43 -9.71 -6.17
N GLU A 106 -6.62 -8.45 -5.75
CA GLU A 106 -5.73 -7.78 -4.82
C GLU A 106 -5.72 -8.49 -3.45
N LEU A 107 -6.88 -8.85 -2.90
CA LEU A 107 -6.94 -9.58 -1.63
C LEU A 107 -6.22 -10.94 -1.70
N LYS A 108 -6.40 -11.69 -2.79
CA LYS A 108 -5.71 -12.97 -3.02
C LYS A 108 -4.19 -12.80 -3.15
N GLN A 109 -3.72 -11.80 -3.89
CA GLN A 109 -2.29 -11.48 -3.99
C GLN A 109 -1.66 -11.12 -2.64
N HIS A 110 -2.48 -10.59 -1.74
CA HIS A 110 -2.11 -10.26 -0.37
C HIS A 110 -2.29 -11.42 0.62
N GLN A 111 -2.64 -12.62 0.14
CA GLN A 111 -2.81 -13.85 0.91
C GLN A 111 -3.85 -13.71 2.03
N VAL A 112 -4.93 -12.97 1.77
CA VAL A 112 -6.11 -12.97 2.65
C VAL A 112 -6.79 -14.34 2.53
N ASP A 113 -7.31 -14.85 3.65
CA ASP A 113 -7.95 -16.16 3.71
C ASP A 113 -9.17 -16.27 2.76
N ALA A 114 -9.44 -17.50 2.31
CA ALA A 114 -10.44 -17.76 1.28
C ALA A 114 -11.86 -17.41 1.74
N ASP A 115 -12.17 -17.60 3.01
CA ASP A 115 -13.49 -17.36 3.58
C ASP A 115 -13.81 -15.86 3.63
N THR A 116 -12.87 -15.05 4.12
CA THR A 116 -12.94 -13.58 4.11
C THR A 116 -13.06 -13.06 2.69
N VAL A 117 -12.25 -13.58 1.75
CA VAL A 117 -12.34 -13.20 0.34
C VAL A 117 -13.72 -13.54 -0.23
N THR A 118 -14.27 -14.70 0.10
CA THR A 118 -15.58 -15.15 -0.39
C THR A 118 -16.71 -14.29 0.17
N ALA A 119 -16.71 -14.02 1.48
CA ALA A 119 -17.69 -13.16 2.13
C ALA A 119 -17.68 -11.74 1.54
N LEU A 120 -16.50 -11.13 1.40
CA LEU A 120 -16.35 -9.81 0.80
C LEU A 120 -16.75 -9.79 -0.68
N ALA A 121 -16.45 -10.84 -1.44
CA ALA A 121 -16.84 -10.94 -2.84
C ALA A 121 -18.36 -10.95 -3.00
N THR A 122 -19.09 -11.66 -2.13
CA THR A 122 -20.56 -11.66 -2.13
C THR A 122 -21.11 -10.26 -1.90
N GLN A 123 -20.68 -9.59 -0.82
CA GLN A 123 -21.10 -8.22 -0.50
C GLN A 123 -20.77 -7.22 -1.63
N LEU A 124 -19.60 -7.37 -2.26
CA LEU A 124 -19.19 -6.52 -3.37
C LEU A 124 -20.08 -6.71 -4.61
N ARG A 125 -20.55 -7.93 -4.90
CA ARG A 125 -21.42 -8.20 -6.06
C ARG A 125 -22.80 -7.56 -5.90
N GLU A 126 -23.37 -7.59 -4.70
CA GLU A 126 -24.70 -7.02 -4.42
C GLU A 126 -24.82 -5.56 -4.84
N THR A 127 -23.76 -4.77 -4.62
CA THR A 127 -23.76 -3.33 -4.96
C THR A 127 -22.95 -3.01 -6.23
N GLU A 128 -22.46 -4.02 -6.96
CA GLU A 128 -21.53 -3.83 -8.08
C GLU A 128 -22.13 -3.02 -9.23
N LEU A 129 -23.39 -3.29 -9.59
CA LEU A 129 -24.08 -2.57 -10.66
C LEU A 129 -24.20 -1.07 -10.38
N VAL A 130 -24.56 -0.70 -9.14
CA VAL A 130 -24.71 0.70 -8.72
C VAL A 130 -23.35 1.41 -8.77
N ARG A 131 -22.29 0.78 -8.24
CA ARG A 131 -20.94 1.34 -8.28
C ARG A 131 -20.41 1.49 -9.71
N ALA A 132 -20.63 0.48 -10.56
CA ALA A 132 -20.24 0.51 -11.97
C ALA A 132 -20.94 1.64 -12.73
N ARG A 133 -22.26 1.81 -12.52
CA ARG A 133 -23.05 2.90 -13.11
C ARG A 133 -22.52 4.26 -12.69
N ALA A 134 -22.21 4.46 -11.41
CA ALA A 134 -21.64 5.72 -10.92
C ALA A 134 -20.27 6.02 -11.56
N VAL A 135 -19.41 5.02 -11.74
CA VAL A 135 -18.11 5.17 -12.41
C VAL A 135 -18.27 5.47 -13.90
N TRP A 136 -19.22 4.80 -14.56
CA TRP A 136 -19.56 5.03 -15.96
C TRP A 136 -20.14 6.42 -16.20
N GLN A 137 -21.10 6.86 -15.37
CA GLN A 137 -21.76 8.16 -15.48
C GLN A 137 -20.76 9.31 -15.40
N LYS A 138 -19.78 9.22 -14.48
CA LYS A 138 -18.73 10.24 -14.32
C LYS A 138 -17.84 10.39 -15.55
N LYS A 139 -17.75 9.38 -16.42
CA LYS A 139 -16.85 9.38 -17.57
C LYS A 139 -17.56 9.57 -18.91
N PHE A 140 -18.72 8.93 -19.08
CA PHE A 140 -19.41 8.87 -20.36
C PHE A 140 -20.78 9.54 -20.31
N GLY A 141 -21.53 9.37 -19.23
CA GLY A 141 -22.84 10.01 -19.01
C GLY A 141 -24.00 9.43 -19.83
N GLU A 142 -23.72 8.94 -21.04
CA GLU A 142 -24.72 8.45 -22.00
C GLU A 142 -24.30 7.14 -22.66
N ILE A 143 -25.29 6.33 -23.05
CA ILE A 143 -25.08 5.07 -23.75
C ILE A 143 -24.60 5.35 -25.17
N ALA A 144 -23.52 4.68 -25.56
CA ALA A 144 -22.97 4.81 -26.89
C ALA A 144 -23.90 4.24 -27.96
N THR A 145 -24.06 4.96 -29.07
CA THR A 145 -24.87 4.56 -30.23
C THR A 145 -24.09 3.76 -31.27
N THR A 146 -22.77 3.95 -31.36
CA THR A 146 -21.91 3.20 -32.31
C THR A 146 -21.24 1.99 -31.66
N PRO A 147 -20.98 0.90 -32.41
CA PRO A 147 -20.26 -0.27 -31.92
C PRO A 147 -18.88 0.05 -31.32
N GLU A 148 -18.13 0.97 -31.94
CA GLU A 148 -16.79 1.36 -31.50
C GLU A 148 -16.83 2.09 -30.15
N ALA A 149 -17.82 2.98 -29.98
CA ALA A 149 -18.01 3.71 -28.73
C ALA A 149 -18.52 2.79 -27.61
N ARG A 150 -19.40 1.82 -27.91
CA ARG A 150 -19.81 0.79 -26.95
C ARG A 150 -18.61 -0.04 -26.49
N ALA A 151 -17.77 -0.50 -27.42
CA ALA A 151 -16.56 -1.25 -27.09
C ALA A 151 -15.59 -0.43 -26.21
N LYS A 152 -15.49 0.89 -26.42
CA LYS A 152 -14.71 1.80 -25.56
C LYS A 152 -15.27 1.86 -24.13
N GLN A 153 -16.60 1.95 -23.97
CA GLN A 153 -17.25 1.95 -22.66
C GLN A 153 -17.05 0.61 -21.93
N MET A 154 -17.23 -0.51 -22.64
CA MET A 154 -17.00 -1.86 -22.12
C MET A 154 -15.56 -2.05 -21.64
N ARG A 155 -14.57 -1.71 -22.48
CA ARG A 155 -13.13 -1.83 -22.12
C ARG A 155 -12.80 -0.98 -20.89
N PHE A 156 -13.38 0.21 -20.76
CA PHE A 156 -13.17 1.05 -19.58
C PHE A 156 -13.64 0.36 -18.30
N LEU A 157 -14.86 -0.16 -18.27
CA LEU A 157 -15.39 -0.85 -17.08
C LEU A 157 -14.66 -2.17 -16.82
N ALA A 158 -14.35 -2.94 -17.86
CA ALA A 158 -13.58 -4.19 -17.74
C ALA A 158 -12.17 -3.93 -17.16
N SER A 159 -11.49 -2.86 -17.59
CA SER A 159 -10.18 -2.47 -17.04
C SER A 159 -10.21 -2.16 -15.54
N ARG A 160 -11.39 -1.78 -15.02
CA ARG A 160 -11.65 -1.54 -13.59
C ARG A 160 -12.11 -2.79 -12.84
N GLY A 161 -12.30 -3.90 -13.54
CA GLY A 161 -12.63 -5.20 -12.97
C GLY A 161 -14.11 -5.40 -12.67
N PHE A 162 -15.00 -4.64 -13.32
CA PHE A 162 -16.44 -4.92 -13.25
C PHE A 162 -16.79 -6.18 -14.05
N SER A 163 -17.75 -6.96 -13.57
CA SER A 163 -18.17 -8.21 -14.24
C SER A 163 -18.80 -7.97 -15.61
N ARG A 164 -18.70 -8.95 -16.51
CA ARG A 164 -19.29 -8.87 -17.86
C ARG A 164 -20.80 -8.62 -17.79
N THR A 165 -21.51 -9.33 -16.91
CA THR A 165 -22.94 -9.13 -16.68
C THR A 165 -23.29 -7.69 -16.28
N VAL A 166 -22.52 -7.08 -15.37
CA VAL A 166 -22.73 -5.68 -14.96
C VAL A 166 -22.43 -4.71 -16.10
N ILE A 167 -21.35 -4.96 -16.86
CA ILE A 167 -20.98 -4.14 -18.02
C ILE A 167 -22.11 -4.18 -19.05
N SER A 168 -22.65 -5.36 -19.32
CA SER A 168 -23.69 -5.52 -20.33
C SER A 168 -24.96 -4.76 -19.95
N LYS A 169 -25.41 -4.87 -18.69
CA LYS A 169 -26.55 -4.12 -18.15
C LYS A 169 -26.41 -2.59 -18.25
N ILE A 170 -25.19 -2.07 -18.33
CA ILE A 170 -24.93 -0.63 -18.48
C ILE A 170 -24.91 -0.22 -19.96
N VAL A 171 -24.25 -1.00 -20.81
CA VAL A 171 -23.99 -0.63 -22.21
C VAL A 171 -25.19 -0.91 -23.12
N TRP A 172 -26.01 -1.92 -22.82
CA TRP A 172 -27.20 -2.27 -23.60
C TRP A 172 -28.52 -1.91 -22.92
N GLY A 173 -28.49 -1.35 -21.71
CA GLY A 173 -29.70 -1.17 -20.90
C GLY A 173 -30.18 -2.51 -20.30
N ALA A 174 -31.04 -2.42 -19.28
CA ALA A 174 -31.52 -3.62 -18.58
C ALA A 174 -32.50 -4.47 -19.41
N ASP A 175 -33.04 -3.91 -20.51
CA ASP A 175 -34.17 -4.49 -21.25
C ASP A 175 -33.77 -5.39 -22.43
N GLU A 176 -32.49 -5.44 -22.81
CA GLU A 176 -32.01 -6.27 -23.95
C GLU A 176 -31.09 -7.46 -23.53
N TYR A 177 -30.83 -7.65 -22.24
CA TYR A 177 -29.92 -8.71 -21.79
C TYR A 177 -30.68 -9.99 -21.44
N SER A 178 -30.86 -10.89 -22.41
CA SER A 178 -31.22 -12.30 -22.13
C SER A 178 -29.98 -13.04 -21.60
N ASP A 179 -30.15 -13.76 -20.49
CA ASP A 179 -29.11 -14.56 -19.82
C ASP A 179 -28.95 -15.94 -20.52
N ASP A 180 -29.11 -16.00 -21.84
CA ASP A 180 -29.05 -17.21 -22.64
C ASP A 180 -27.63 -17.44 -23.20
N PHE A 181 -26.59 -17.55 -22.37
CA PHE A 181 -25.29 -18.16 -22.75
C PHE A 181 -24.45 -18.58 -21.54
#